data_AF-A0A1Q8BM89-F1
#
_entry.id   AF-A0A1Q8BM89-F1
#
_cell.length_a   1.000
_cell.length_b   1.000
_cell.length_c   1.000
_cell.angle_alpha   90.00
_cell.angle_beta   90.00
_cell.angle_gamma   90.00
#
_symmetry.space_group_name_H-M   'P 1'
#
loop_
_entity.id
_entity.type
_entity.pdbx_description
1 polymer ?
#
loop_
_entity_poly.entity_id
_entity_poly.type
_entity_poly.pdbx_seq_one_letter_code
_entity_poly.pdbx_strand_id
1 'polypeptide(L)'
;MLELNGDLAQLLSHGDQLRLTLQARGCRAFFEPAARIAHVNLDRLSAALHEQFLAGVLIGKQRAARWPWWRRLVYIFGAGLIPFVLVRRVWPGIRRIARTERLPIMTLPSIVLLMFAKATGELVGYAGNGTAKHAAALERYEIRKVEYLASKPG
;
A
#
# COMPACT_ATOMS: atom_id res chain seq x y z
N MET A 1 -0.44 -21.11 22.42
CA MET A 1 -0.87 -19.71 22.65
C MET A 1 0.32 -18.83 22.33
N LEU A 2 0.21 -17.89 21.38
CA LEU A 2 1.31 -17.01 21.00
C LEU A 2 1.46 -15.92 22.08
N GLU A 3 2.51 -16.01 22.91
CA GLU A 3 2.89 -14.95 23.86
C GLU A 3 3.44 -13.73 23.10
N LEU A 4 2.52 -12.93 22.57
CA LEU A 4 2.79 -11.59 22.05
C LEU A 4 2.57 -10.59 23.19
N ASN A 5 3.43 -10.68 24.21
CA ASN A 5 3.41 -9.85 25.42
C ASN A 5 3.45 -8.36 25.04
N GLY A 6 2.32 -7.66 25.17
CA GLY A 6 2.18 -6.19 25.08
C GLY A 6 2.29 -5.56 23.68
N ASP A 7 3.00 -6.18 22.74
CA ASP A 7 3.37 -5.57 21.45
C ASP A 7 2.44 -5.94 20.29
N LEU A 8 1.35 -6.67 20.58
CA LEU A 8 0.44 -7.20 19.56
C LEU A 8 -0.25 -6.08 18.75
N ALA A 9 -0.71 -5.02 19.43
CA ALA A 9 -1.38 -3.90 18.77
C ALA A 9 -0.43 -3.17 17.80
N GLN A 10 0.83 -3.00 18.20
CA GLN A 10 1.86 -2.40 17.37
C GLN A 10 2.23 -3.31 16.19
N LEU A 11 2.36 -4.62 16.42
CA LEU A 11 2.66 -5.57 15.35
C LEU A 11 1.51 -5.72 14.34
N LEU A 12 0.25 -5.61 14.78
CA LEU A 12 -0.94 -5.62 13.92
C LEU A 12 -1.09 -4.31 13.13
N SER A 13 -0.65 -3.17 13.69
CA SER A 13 -0.75 -1.87 13.01
C SER A 13 0.14 -1.75 11.77
N HIS A 14 1.13 -2.64 11.61
CA HIS A 14 2.05 -2.64 10.48
C HIS A 14 2.01 -3.98 9.77
N GLY A 15 1.26 -4.06 8.65
CA GLY A 15 0.85 -5.32 8.01
C GLY A 15 1.95 -6.35 7.71
N ASP A 16 3.20 -5.94 7.47
CA ASP A 16 4.32 -6.89 7.26
C ASP A 16 5.10 -7.24 8.55
N GLN A 17 5.03 -6.42 9.60
CA GLN A 17 5.85 -6.61 10.81
C GLN A 17 5.44 -7.86 11.59
N LEU A 18 4.14 -8.10 11.77
CA LEU A 18 3.65 -9.31 12.43
C LEU A 18 4.17 -10.56 11.72
N ARG A 19 4.04 -10.61 10.39
CA ARG A 19 4.47 -11.76 9.58
C ARG A 19 5.97 -12.01 9.72
N LEU A 20 6.79 -10.95 9.62
CA LEU A 20 8.25 -11.06 9.75
C LEU A 20 8.67 -11.48 11.16
N THR A 21 8.06 -10.92 12.20
CA THR A 21 8.35 -11.28 13.60
C THR A 21 7.98 -12.73 13.90
N LEU A 22 6.83 -13.20 13.42
CA LEU A 22 6.41 -14.60 13.58
C LEU A 22 7.35 -15.55 12.84
N GLN A 23 7.77 -15.20 11.62
CA GLN A 23 8.74 -16.00 10.87
C GLN A 23 10.11 -16.08 11.56
N ALA A 24 10.60 -14.96 12.12
CA ALA A 24 11.85 -14.92 12.87
C ALA A 24 11.80 -15.77 14.15
N ARG A 25 10.60 -15.99 14.72
CA ARG A 25 10.36 -16.88 15.86
C ARG A 25 10.13 -18.35 15.46
N GLY A 26 10.34 -18.69 14.19
CA GLY A 26 10.17 -20.06 13.67
C GLY A 26 8.72 -20.45 13.38
N CYS A 27 7.76 -19.52 13.47
CA CYS A 27 6.38 -19.79 13.09
C CYS A 27 6.26 -19.92 11.56
N ARG A 28 5.38 -20.82 11.12
CA ARG A 28 5.06 -21.03 9.69
C ARG A 28 3.74 -20.37 9.34
N ALA A 29 3.68 -19.69 8.20
CA ALA A 29 2.43 -19.20 7.65
C ALA A 29 1.69 -20.35 6.95
N PHE A 30 0.40 -20.50 7.25
CA PHE A 30 -0.48 -21.45 6.56
C PHE A 30 -1.50 -20.68 5.72
N PHE A 31 -1.76 -21.13 4.51
CA PHE A 31 -2.79 -20.57 3.65
C PHE A 31 -4.08 -21.38 3.84
N GLU A 32 -5.10 -20.76 4.41
CA GLU A 32 -6.40 -21.37 4.63
C GLU A 32 -7.37 -20.92 3.53
N PRO A 33 -7.63 -21.74 2.49
CA PRO A 33 -8.48 -21.35 1.37
C PRO A 33 -9.96 -21.18 1.74
N ALA A 34 -10.41 -21.74 2.88
CA ALA A 34 -11.77 -21.52 3.38
C ALA A 34 -11.95 -20.14 4.05
N ALA A 35 -10.85 -19.48 4.45
CA ALA A 35 -10.89 -18.15 5.03
C ALA A 35 -11.23 -17.11 3.95
N ARG A 36 -12.48 -16.63 3.96
CA ARG A 36 -12.95 -15.59 3.05
C ARG A 36 -13.07 -14.27 3.80
N ILE A 37 -12.39 -13.24 3.30
CA ILE A 37 -12.57 -11.88 3.76
C ILE A 37 -13.36 -11.14 2.70
N ALA A 38 -14.47 -10.52 3.10
CA ALA A 38 -15.20 -9.61 2.23
C ALA A 38 -14.35 -8.36 2.00
N HIS A 39 -13.57 -8.34 0.92
CA HIS A 39 -12.79 -7.18 0.52
C HIS A 39 -13.57 -6.42 -0.55
N VAL A 40 -14.02 -5.22 -0.21
CA VAL A 40 -14.67 -4.32 -1.16
C VAL A 40 -13.60 -3.73 -2.07
N ASN A 41 -13.54 -4.22 -3.31
CA ASN A 41 -12.76 -3.59 -4.36
C ASN A 41 -13.38 -2.24 -4.69
N LEU A 42 -12.54 -1.22 -4.86
CA LEU A 42 -13.02 0.12 -5.20
C LEU A 42 -13.43 0.15 -6.68
N ASP A 43 -14.73 0.28 -6.94
CA ASP A 43 -15.26 0.37 -8.31
C ASP A 43 -14.96 1.71 -9.00
N ARG A 44 -14.43 2.69 -8.26
CA ARG A 44 -14.15 4.05 -8.74
C ARG A 44 -12.65 4.32 -8.80
N LEU A 45 -12.16 4.67 -9.99
CA LEU A 45 -10.76 5.00 -10.24
C LEU A 45 -10.24 6.13 -9.32
N SER A 46 -11.05 7.16 -9.05
CA SER A 46 -10.65 8.26 -8.16
C SER A 46 -10.42 7.81 -6.71
N ALA A 47 -11.24 6.89 -6.21
CA ALA A 47 -11.06 6.31 -4.88
C ALA A 47 -9.82 5.41 -4.84
N ALA A 48 -9.59 4.62 -5.89
CA ALA A 48 -8.40 3.78 -6.01
C ALA A 48 -7.12 4.62 -6.08
N LEU A 49 -7.12 5.75 -6.79
CA LEU A 49 -5.99 6.68 -6.82
C LEU A 49 -5.71 7.29 -5.45
N HIS A 50 -6.75 7.69 -4.73
CA HIS A 50 -6.61 8.23 -3.39
C HIS A 50 -6.04 7.19 -2.41
N GLU A 51 -6.54 5.95 -2.46
CA GLU A 51 -6.04 4.84 -1.64
C GLU A 51 -4.56 4.56 -1.94
N GLN A 52 -4.18 4.48 -3.22
CA GLN A 52 -2.78 4.24 -3.61
C GLN A 52 -1.86 5.38 -3.18
N PHE A 53 -2.31 6.63 -3.30
CA PHE A 53 -1.57 7.78 -2.80
C PHE A 53 -1.34 7.69 -1.28
N LEU A 54 -2.38 7.44 -0.49
CA LEU A 54 -2.26 7.33 0.97
C LEU A 54 -1.36 6.15 1.37
N ALA A 55 -1.50 5.00 0.71
CA ALA A 55 -0.62 3.85 0.91
C ALA A 55 0.86 4.21 0.62
N GLY A 56 1.11 4.99 -0.44
CA GLY A 56 2.42 5.55 -0.74
C GLY A 56 2.97 6.40 0.41
N VAL A 57 2.18 7.35 0.93
CA VAL A 57 2.58 8.22 2.05
C VAL A 57 3.01 7.40 3.26
N LEU A 58 2.21 6.38 3.61
CA LEU A 58 2.50 5.50 4.75
C LEU A 58 3.82 4.74 4.56
N ILE A 59 4.01 4.13 3.39
CA ILE A 59 5.25 3.39 3.04
C ILE A 59 6.47 4.33 3.08
N GLY A 60 6.36 5.51 2.48
CA GLY A 60 7.43 6.50 2.44
C GLY A 60 7.84 6.94 3.85
N LYS A 61 6.85 7.25 4.70
CA LYS A 61 7.07 7.62 6.10
C LYS A 61 7.70 6.50 6.91
N GLN A 62 7.21 5.27 6.77
CA GLN A 62 7.73 4.11 7.49
C GLN A 62 9.18 3.81 7.10
N ARG A 63 9.51 3.87 5.80
CA ARG A 63 10.89 3.69 5.31
C ARG A 63 11.81 4.80 5.82
N ALA A 64 11.39 6.06 5.73
CA ALA A 64 12.19 7.21 6.15
C ALA A 64 12.25 7.44 7.66
N ALA A 65 11.47 6.69 8.46
CA ALA A 65 11.37 6.89 9.91
C ALA A 65 12.72 6.87 10.63
N ARG A 66 13.64 6.00 10.18
CA ARG A 66 14.99 5.85 10.75
C ARG A 66 16.10 6.43 9.87
N TRP A 67 15.73 7.12 8.78
CA TRP A 67 16.72 7.61 7.82
C TRP A 67 17.25 8.99 8.20
N PRO A 68 18.56 9.23 8.05
CA PRO A 68 19.12 10.57 8.11
C PRO A 68 18.61 11.43 6.94
N TRP A 69 18.59 12.75 7.13
CA TRP A 69 18.01 13.71 6.18
C TRP A 69 18.60 13.61 4.75
N TRP A 70 19.90 13.34 4.62
CA TRP A 70 20.55 13.19 3.32
C TRP A 70 20.02 11.99 2.52
N ARG A 71 19.69 10.88 3.21
CA ARG A 71 19.14 9.68 2.55
C ARG A 71 17.72 9.95 2.05
N ARG A 72 16.96 10.83 2.73
CA ARG A 72 15.65 11.30 2.25
C ARG A 72 15.79 12.10 0.96
N LEU A 73 16.78 13.00 0.87
CA LEU A 73 17.05 13.78 -0.35
C LEU A 73 17.39 12.88 -1.54
N VAL A 74 18.28 11.88 -1.36
CA VAL A 74 18.60 10.92 -2.42
C VAL A 74 17.33 10.24 -2.96
N TYR A 75 16.42 9.83 -2.07
CA TYR A 75 15.17 9.19 -2.47
C TYR A 75 14.16 10.18 -3.06
N ILE A 76 14.15 11.45 -2.64
CA ILE A 76 13.30 12.49 -3.23
C ILE A 76 13.74 12.80 -4.67
N PHE A 77 15.04 12.99 -4.89
CA PHE A 77 15.58 13.22 -6.23
C PHE A 77 15.53 11.95 -7.10
N GLY A 78 15.73 10.77 -6.48
CA GLY A 78 15.57 9.47 -7.14
C GLY A 78 14.11 9.05 -7.35
N ALA A 79 13.14 9.74 -6.75
CA ALA A 79 11.75 9.32 -6.81
C ALA A 79 11.10 9.48 -8.18
N GLY A 80 11.63 10.37 -9.02
CA GLY A 80 11.26 10.42 -10.43
C GLY A 80 11.47 9.07 -11.14
N LEU A 81 12.37 8.23 -10.63
CA LEU A 81 12.63 6.89 -11.13
C LEU A 81 11.74 5.79 -10.51
N ILE A 82 11.05 6.06 -9.39
CA ILE A 82 10.22 5.06 -8.69
C ILE A 82 9.12 4.48 -9.59
N PRO A 83 8.35 5.27 -10.37
CA PRO A 83 7.35 4.74 -11.28
C PRO A 83 7.93 3.73 -12.28
N PHE A 84 9.13 4.01 -12.83
CA PHE A 84 9.79 3.12 -13.79
C PHE A 84 10.22 1.79 -13.16
N VAL A 85 10.73 1.83 -11.92
CA VAL A 85 11.07 0.60 -11.18
C VAL A 85 9.82 -0.24 -10.88
N LEU A 86 8.71 0.41 -10.49
CA LEU A 86 7.44 -0.26 -10.21
C LEU A 86 6.86 -0.91 -11.48
N VAL A 87 6.85 -0.19 -12.61
CA VAL A 87 6.41 -0.75 -13.90
C VAL A 87 7.27 -1.95 -14.27
N ARG A 88 8.60 -1.84 -14.18
CA ARG A 88 9.52 -2.96 -14.48
C ARG A 88 9.25 -4.17 -13.60
N ARG A 89 8.87 -3.97 -12.33
CA ARG A 89 8.60 -5.04 -11.37
C ARG A 89 7.28 -5.75 -11.62
N VAL A 90 6.26 -5.04 -12.10
CA VAL A 90 4.92 -5.60 -12.34
C VAL A 90 4.77 -6.15 -13.78
N TRP A 91 5.62 -5.69 -14.70
CA TRP A 91 5.63 -6.13 -16.10
C TRP A 91 5.64 -7.65 -16.31
N PRO A 92 6.44 -8.47 -15.59
CA PRO A 92 6.41 -9.93 -15.76
C PRO A 92 5.05 -10.54 -15.40
N GLY A 93 4.37 -9.99 -14.39
CA GLY A 93 3.03 -10.41 -13.99
C GLY A 93 1.98 -10.05 -15.06
N ILE A 94 2.02 -8.81 -15.56
CA ILE A 94 1.14 -8.36 -16.65
C ILE A 94 1.35 -9.23 -17.89
N ARG A 95 2.60 -9.51 -18.29
CA ARG A 95 2.89 -10.38 -19.44
C ARG A 95 2.41 -11.81 -19.25
N ARG A 96 2.42 -12.33 -18.01
CA ARG A 96 1.90 -13.67 -17.73
C ARG A 96 0.39 -13.73 -17.93
N ILE A 97 -0.34 -12.74 -17.40
CA ILE A 97 -1.81 -12.68 -17.50
C ILE A 97 -2.26 -12.37 -18.93
N ALA A 98 -1.57 -11.46 -19.62
CA ALA A 98 -1.87 -11.11 -21.01
C ALA A 98 -1.69 -12.29 -22.00
N ARG A 99 -0.97 -13.35 -21.61
CA ARG A 99 -0.84 -14.58 -22.41
C ARG A 99 -2.02 -15.54 -22.23
N THR A 100 -2.71 -15.48 -21.10
CA THR A 100 -3.83 -16.37 -20.78
C THR A 100 -5.18 -15.70 -21.01
N GLU A 101 -5.25 -14.37 -20.92
CA GLU A 101 -6.50 -13.62 -21.02
C GLU A 101 -6.33 -12.33 -21.84
N ARG A 102 -7.42 -11.91 -22.51
CA ARG A 102 -7.46 -10.60 -23.19
C ARG A 102 -7.70 -9.51 -22.16
N LEU A 103 -6.65 -8.75 -21.87
CA LEU A 103 -6.76 -7.59 -20.98
C LEU A 103 -7.49 -6.44 -21.68
N PRO A 104 -8.46 -5.77 -21.02
CA PRO A 104 -9.03 -4.53 -21.50
C PRO A 104 -7.96 -3.48 -21.77
N ILE A 105 -8.11 -2.68 -22.83
CA ILE A 105 -7.12 -1.68 -23.25
C ILE A 105 -6.80 -0.64 -22.15
N MET A 106 -7.76 -0.40 -21.24
CA MET A 106 -7.63 0.53 -20.13
C MET A 106 -6.90 -0.05 -18.90
N THR A 107 -6.59 -1.34 -18.89
CA THR A 107 -5.94 -2.00 -17.74
C THR A 107 -4.54 -1.44 -17.50
N LEU A 108 -3.72 -1.39 -18.56
CA LEU A 108 -2.34 -0.91 -18.46
C LEU A 108 -2.26 0.57 -18.06
N PRO A 109 -2.97 1.52 -18.70
CA PRO A 109 -2.93 2.91 -18.28
C PRO A 109 -3.49 3.12 -16.86
N SER A 110 -4.49 2.35 -16.44
CA SER A 110 -5.00 2.42 -15.06
C SER A 110 -3.95 1.96 -14.05
N ILE A 111 -3.25 0.86 -14.32
CA ILE A 111 -2.15 0.38 -13.46
C ILE A 111 -1.04 1.43 -13.36
N VAL A 112 -0.65 2.02 -14.50
CA VAL A 112 0.37 3.09 -14.53
C VAL A 112 -0.09 4.28 -13.69
N LEU A 113 -1.32 4.74 -13.87
CA LEU A 113 -1.87 5.88 -13.11
C LEU A 113 -1.88 5.60 -11.60
N LEU A 114 -2.28 4.39 -11.18
CA LEU A 114 -2.26 3.96 -9.79
C LEU A 114 -0.83 3.90 -9.22
N MET A 115 0.15 3.44 -10.01
CA MET A 115 1.56 3.44 -9.62
C MET A 115 2.11 4.86 -9.44
N PHE A 116 1.74 5.80 -10.32
CA PHE A 116 2.11 7.20 -10.19
C PHE A 116 1.52 7.80 -8.91
N ALA A 117 0.22 7.60 -8.65
CA ALA A 117 -0.42 8.06 -7.42
C ALA A 117 0.32 7.55 -6.17
N LYS A 118 0.68 6.26 -6.15
CA LYS A 118 1.47 5.66 -5.07
C LYS A 118 2.86 6.28 -4.94
N ALA A 119 3.59 6.46 -6.04
CA ALA A 119 4.92 7.04 -6.03
C ALA A 119 4.91 8.50 -5.51
N THR A 120 3.91 9.29 -5.91
CA THR A 120 3.69 10.64 -5.38
C THR A 120 3.41 10.61 -3.87
N GLY A 121 2.66 9.61 -3.40
CA GLY A 121 2.49 9.37 -1.97
C GLY A 121 3.81 9.10 -1.25
N GLU A 122 4.62 8.16 -1.77
CA GLU A 122 5.93 7.82 -1.18
C GLU A 122 6.84 9.05 -1.08
N LEU A 123 6.84 9.90 -2.10
CA LEU A 123 7.53 11.19 -2.13
C LEU A 123 7.15 12.11 -0.96
N VAL A 124 5.86 12.30 -0.76
CA VAL A 124 5.32 13.09 0.36
C VAL A 124 5.71 12.47 1.69
N GLY A 125 5.71 11.14 1.78
CA GLY A 125 6.19 10.40 2.95
C GLY A 125 7.68 10.63 3.25
N TYR A 126 8.54 10.60 2.21
CA TYR A 126 9.99 10.85 2.34
C TYR A 126 10.30 12.30 2.75
N ALA A 127 9.55 13.27 2.24
CA ALA A 127 9.70 14.68 2.57
C ALA A 127 9.31 15.01 4.02
N GLY A 128 8.67 14.08 4.74
CA GLY A 128 8.18 14.32 6.10
C GLY A 128 6.91 15.19 6.16
N ASN A 129 6.43 15.69 5.02
CA ASN A 129 5.22 16.52 4.89
C ASN A 129 3.91 15.70 4.80
N GLY A 130 3.94 14.42 5.19
CA GLY A 130 2.73 13.63 5.39
C GLY A 130 1.95 14.15 6.61
N THR A 131 1.12 15.17 6.40
CA THR A 131 0.36 15.83 7.46
C THR A 131 -0.35 14.79 8.35
N ALA A 132 -0.35 15.03 9.67
CA ALA A 132 -1.11 14.23 10.64
C ALA A 132 -2.60 14.06 10.25
N LYS A 133 -3.12 14.95 9.38
CA LYS A 133 -4.44 14.83 8.74
C LYS A 133 -4.59 13.64 7.80
N HIS A 134 -3.54 13.18 7.12
CA HIS A 134 -3.59 12.07 6.16
C HIS A 134 -3.53 10.68 6.84
N ALA A 135 -2.79 10.55 7.94
CA ALA A 135 -2.82 9.34 8.77
C ALA A 135 -4.21 9.14 9.42
N ALA A 136 -4.79 10.21 9.94
CA ALA A 136 -6.17 10.19 10.46
C ALA A 136 -7.21 9.98 9.34
N ALA A 137 -6.95 10.40 8.10
CA ALA A 137 -7.82 10.10 6.96
C ALA A 137 -7.71 8.63 6.54
N LEU A 138 -6.52 8.03 6.57
CA LEU A 138 -6.29 6.62 6.23
C LEU A 138 -6.87 5.67 7.29
N GLU A 139 -6.68 5.96 8.59
CA GLU A 139 -7.30 5.20 9.68
C GLU A 139 -8.83 5.29 9.62
N ARG A 140 -9.37 6.48 9.30
CA ARG A 140 -10.81 6.63 9.02
C ARG A 140 -11.24 5.87 7.77
N TYR A 141 -10.41 5.77 6.74
CA TYR A 141 -10.73 5.03 5.51
C TYR A 141 -10.67 3.51 5.72
N GLU A 142 -9.70 3.00 6.48
CA GLU A 142 -9.53 1.58 6.79
C GLU A 142 -10.62 1.08 7.76
N ILE A 143 -11.06 1.91 8.72
CA ILE A 143 -12.11 1.55 9.68
C ILE A 143 -13.53 1.84 9.14
N ARG A 144 -13.73 2.88 8.31
CA ARG A 144 -15.06 3.27 7.77
C ARG A 144 -15.24 3.07 6.27
N LYS A 145 -14.45 2.18 5.64
CA LYS A 145 -14.60 1.86 4.20
C LYS A 145 -16.04 1.51 3.83
N VAL A 146 -16.75 0.82 4.73
CA VAL A 146 -18.16 0.43 4.57
C VAL A 146 -19.12 1.63 4.70
N GLU A 147 -18.89 2.55 5.64
CA GLU A 147 -19.75 3.72 5.89
C GLU A 147 -19.54 4.85 4.86
N TYR A 148 -18.32 5.02 4.32
CA TYR A 148 -18.03 6.05 3.33
C TYR A 148 -18.61 5.71 1.95
N LEU A 149 -18.72 4.42 1.62
CA LEU A 149 -19.43 3.95 0.42
C LEU A 149 -20.96 4.02 0.57
N ALA A 150 -21.48 3.93 1.80
CA ALA A 150 -22.91 4.03 2.09
C ALA A 150 -23.45 5.47 2.14
N SER A 151 -22.60 6.48 2.38
CA SER A 151 -23.03 7.87 2.67
C SER A 151 -22.99 8.84 1.48
N LYS A 152 -22.61 8.39 0.27
CA LYS A 152 -22.62 9.23 -0.93
C LYS A 152 -23.77 8.80 -1.85
N PRO A 153 -24.86 9.58 -1.97
CA PRO A 153 -25.97 9.22 -2.85
C PRO A 153 -25.50 9.17 -4.32
N GLY A 154 -26.09 8.23 -5.07
CA GLY A 154 -25.79 7.94 -6.47
C GLY A 154 -26.09 9.07 -7.42
#